data_AF-A0A953AUC9-F1
#
_entry.id   AF-A0A953AUC9-F1
#
_cell.length_a   1.000
_cell.length_b   1.000
_cell.length_c   1.000
_cell.angle_alpha   90.00
_cell.angle_beta   90.00
_cell.angle_gamma   90.00
#
_symmetry.space_group_name_H-M   'P 1'
#
loop_
_entity.id
_entity.type
_entity.pdbx_description
1 polymer ?
#
loop_
_entity_poly.entity_id
_entity_poly.type
_entity_poly.pdbx_seq_one_letter_code
_entity_poly.pdbx_strand_id
1 'polypeptide(L)'
;MLLSRAAIVSLGLLLPAVALAQRSTTQDALHRMEESVELHAENGTFSMQEVLPAIVVSVRPAFEETKAWYPTAALASLVRVFGADALRMCEACMAARVSVEDGRLEENTSGPDVAEIVRIDENARGSAPPAKTAIWLDETPNGVALRIVDLRNSRIVHAENFDPTLYELSRSDRNFTLTRELGRRMRGDAITHTFFDVAVYPGQHFSLDFVEQWGDGNQNLSGLTLSLFDPVLGVGAAYYRVVPRALNIMVGAQVVLSVPTALVSAITNENQQLIDPLVTAVGVVRIPIATSNYGILLMASTNGRIGVGLSLMNVSLLPVIP
;
A
#
# COMPACT_ATOMS: atom_id res chain seq x y z
N MET A 1 30.90 43.82 -24.01
CA MET A 1 30.44 44.40 -22.73
C MET A 1 28.92 44.33 -22.51
N LEU A 2 28.07 44.36 -23.54
CA LEU A 2 26.62 44.23 -23.37
C LEU A 2 26.14 42.80 -23.03
N LEU A 3 26.79 41.76 -23.57
CA LEU A 3 26.46 40.36 -23.29
C LEU A 3 26.73 39.92 -21.83
N SER A 4 27.75 40.48 -21.16
CA SER A 4 28.05 40.13 -19.77
C SER A 4 27.06 40.74 -18.78
N ARG A 5 26.48 41.92 -19.10
CA ARG A 5 25.44 42.54 -18.26
C ARG A 5 24.09 41.86 -18.43
N ALA A 6 23.76 41.38 -19.62
CA ALA A 6 22.54 40.59 -19.85
C ALA A 6 22.57 39.26 -19.07
N ALA A 7 23.69 38.54 -19.09
CA ALA A 7 23.82 37.27 -18.36
C ALA A 7 23.69 37.43 -16.83
N ILE A 8 24.19 38.53 -16.26
CA ILE A 8 24.08 38.81 -14.81
C ILE A 8 22.64 39.17 -14.43
N VAL A 9 21.90 39.89 -15.28
CA VAL A 9 20.49 40.21 -15.04
C VAL A 9 19.62 38.95 -15.16
N SER A 10 19.89 38.08 -16.14
CA SER A 10 19.19 36.79 -16.26
C SER A 10 19.44 35.87 -15.06
N LEU A 11 20.68 35.81 -14.56
CA LEU A 11 21.03 34.99 -13.39
C LEU A 11 20.42 35.55 -12.09
N GLY A 12 20.33 36.87 -11.96
CA GLY A 12 19.69 37.54 -10.81
C GLY A 12 18.17 37.35 -10.74
N LEU A 13 17.50 37.20 -11.89
CA LEU A 13 16.05 36.95 -11.96
C LEU A 13 15.66 35.48 -11.67
N LEU A 14 16.58 34.53 -11.84
CA LEU A 14 16.31 33.10 -11.62
C LEU A 14 16.45 32.67 -10.16
N LEU A 15 17.27 33.36 -9.36
CA LEU A 15 17.50 33.04 -7.95
C LEU A 15 16.25 33.13 -7.05
N PRO A 16 15.41 34.19 -7.11
CA PRO A 16 14.23 34.26 -6.26
C PRO A 16 13.11 33.28 -6.67
N ALA A 17 13.09 32.83 -7.93
CA ALA A 17 12.07 31.91 -8.42
C ALA A 17 12.21 30.50 -7.81
N VAL A 18 13.45 30.02 -7.63
CA VAL A 18 13.72 28.70 -7.02
C VAL A 18 13.32 28.69 -5.54
N ALA A 19 13.64 29.76 -4.80
CA ALA A 19 13.29 29.88 -3.39
C ALA A 19 11.76 29.89 -3.15
N LEU A 20 10.99 30.54 -4.03
CA LEU A 20 9.53 30.57 -3.96
C LEU A 20 8.90 29.22 -4.33
N ALA A 21 9.43 28.54 -5.36
CA ALA A 21 8.96 27.21 -5.76
C ALA A 21 9.22 26.15 -4.69
N GLN A 22 10.36 26.23 -3.99
CA GLN A 22 10.66 25.31 -2.89
C GLN A 22 9.71 25.51 -1.71
N ARG A 23 9.41 26.77 -1.36
CA ARG A 23 8.49 27.10 -0.27
C ARG A 23 7.08 26.55 -0.52
N SER A 24 6.53 26.73 -1.72
CA SER A 24 5.20 26.18 -2.05
C SER A 24 5.20 24.65 -2.01
N THR A 25 6.24 24.02 -2.57
CA THR A 25 6.39 22.55 -2.58
C THR A 25 6.39 21.98 -1.15
N THR A 26 7.17 22.57 -0.24
CA THR A 26 7.26 22.11 1.15
C THR A 26 5.97 22.39 1.93
N GLN A 27 5.29 23.51 1.66
CA GLN A 27 3.99 23.81 2.28
C GLN A 27 2.90 22.82 1.84
N ASP A 28 2.83 22.53 0.54
CA ASP A 28 1.90 21.54 0.00
C ASP A 28 2.21 20.14 0.55
N ALA A 29 3.49 19.76 0.65
CA ALA A 29 3.91 18.50 1.24
C ALA A 29 3.53 18.38 2.73
N LEU A 30 3.66 19.46 3.51
CA LEU A 30 3.18 19.49 4.90
C LEU A 30 1.66 19.32 4.98
N HIS A 31 0.91 19.93 4.06
CA HIS A 31 -0.55 19.74 4.02
C HIS A 31 -0.93 18.29 3.66
N ARG A 32 -0.24 17.68 2.69
CA ARG A 32 -0.43 16.25 2.35
C ARG A 32 -0.08 15.31 3.50
N MET A 33 0.96 15.64 4.26
CA MET A 33 1.30 14.90 5.48
C MET A 33 0.15 14.97 6.48
N GLU A 34 -0.45 16.14 6.71
CA GLU A 34 -1.60 16.27 7.62
C GLU A 34 -2.77 15.36 7.19
N GLU A 35 -3.18 15.47 5.93
CA GLU A 35 -4.26 14.65 5.35
C GLU A 35 -3.97 13.14 5.48
N SER A 36 -2.76 12.71 5.13
CA SER A 36 -2.38 11.31 5.15
C SER A 36 -2.32 10.76 6.59
N VAL A 37 -1.72 11.50 7.53
CA VAL A 37 -1.59 11.03 8.91
C VAL A 37 -2.94 10.94 9.61
N GLU A 38 -3.87 11.87 9.33
CA GLU A 38 -5.25 11.81 9.80
C GLU A 38 -5.97 10.56 9.25
N LEU A 39 -5.86 10.32 7.95
CA LEU A 39 -6.45 9.14 7.29
C LEU A 39 -5.89 7.81 7.82
N HIS A 40 -4.58 7.76 8.11
CA HIS A 40 -3.95 6.57 8.71
C HIS A 40 -4.44 6.31 10.14
N ALA A 41 -4.69 7.37 10.91
CA ALA A 41 -5.26 7.25 12.24
C ALA A 41 -6.72 6.79 12.21
N GLU A 42 -7.52 7.28 11.26
CA GLU A 42 -8.91 6.84 11.06
C GLU A 42 -9.02 5.39 10.59
N ASN A 43 -8.13 4.97 9.68
CA ASN A 43 -8.11 3.61 9.14
C ASN A 43 -7.48 2.58 10.09
N GLY A 44 -6.94 3.02 11.23
CA GLY A 44 -6.37 2.15 12.26
C GLY A 44 -4.98 1.60 11.93
N THR A 45 -4.25 2.20 11.00
CA THR A 45 -2.86 1.82 10.69
C THR A 45 -1.94 2.01 11.90
N PHE A 46 -2.21 3.04 12.71
CA PHE A 46 -1.70 3.18 14.07
C PHE A 46 -2.72 3.90 14.95
N SER A 47 -2.70 3.61 16.26
CA SER A 47 -3.56 4.30 17.23
C SER A 47 -2.88 5.54 17.79
N MET A 48 -3.57 6.67 17.82
CA MET A 48 -3.08 7.88 18.49
C MET A 48 -2.75 7.64 19.97
N GLN A 49 -3.43 6.70 20.63
CA GLN A 49 -3.12 6.32 22.01
C GLN A 49 -1.79 5.58 22.15
N GLU A 50 -1.32 4.91 21.09
CA GLU A 50 0.00 4.27 21.06
C GLU A 50 1.11 5.27 20.78
N VAL A 51 0.82 6.29 19.96
CA VAL A 51 1.79 7.33 19.59
C VAL A 51 1.98 8.36 20.69
N LEU A 52 0.89 8.81 21.34
CA LEU A 52 0.91 9.92 22.28
C LEU A 52 1.09 9.48 23.75
N PRO A 53 1.81 10.27 24.58
CA PRO A 53 2.47 11.55 24.25
C PRO A 53 3.75 11.35 23.42
N ALA A 54 4.05 12.31 22.55
CA ALA A 54 5.17 12.23 21.61
C ALA A 54 6.17 13.38 21.78
N ILE A 55 7.43 13.13 21.47
CA ILE A 55 8.52 14.12 21.53
C ILE A 55 9.04 14.41 20.11
N VAL A 56 9.04 15.67 19.70
CA VAL A 56 9.60 16.10 18.42
C VAL A 56 11.10 16.31 18.59
N VAL A 57 11.89 15.50 17.90
CA VAL A 57 13.35 15.43 18.07
C VAL A 57 14.11 16.05 16.90
N SER A 58 13.49 16.19 15.73
CA SER A 58 14.10 16.84 14.57
C SER A 58 13.05 17.53 13.71
N VAL A 59 13.33 18.79 13.34
CA VAL A 59 12.65 19.54 12.29
C VAL A 59 13.66 20.23 11.38
N ARG A 60 14.44 19.44 10.63
CA ARG A 60 15.59 19.98 9.88
C ARG A 60 15.16 20.50 8.50
N PRO A 61 15.46 21.77 8.18
CA PRO A 61 15.33 22.28 6.82
C PRO A 61 16.44 21.69 5.93
N ALA A 62 16.11 21.42 4.66
CA ALA A 62 17.07 20.94 3.67
C ALA A 62 17.79 22.09 2.95
N PHE A 63 17.20 23.29 2.99
CA PHE A 63 17.62 24.45 2.21
C PHE A 63 17.90 25.66 3.12
N GLU A 64 18.82 26.52 2.71
CA GLU A 64 19.14 27.75 3.46
C GLU A 64 17.94 28.71 3.50
N GLU A 65 17.16 28.74 2.41
CA GLU A 65 16.00 29.61 2.21
C GLU A 65 14.83 29.23 3.13
N THR A 66 14.76 27.97 3.56
CA THR A 66 13.66 27.45 4.38
C THR A 66 13.98 27.45 5.87
N LYS A 67 15.25 27.65 6.26
CA LYS A 67 15.69 27.72 7.67
C LYS A 67 14.88 28.67 8.54
N ALA A 68 14.46 29.81 8.00
CA ALA A 68 13.76 30.84 8.75
C ALA A 68 12.31 30.47 9.12
N TRP A 69 11.66 29.60 8.36
CA TRP A 69 10.22 29.35 8.50
C TRP A 69 9.82 27.88 8.63
N TYR A 70 10.62 26.95 8.10
CA TYR A 70 10.29 25.53 8.06
C TYR A 70 10.07 24.91 9.44
N PRO A 71 10.97 25.09 10.45
CA PRO A 71 10.77 24.50 11.77
C PRO A 71 9.43 24.90 12.40
N THR A 72 9.06 26.17 12.29
CA THR A 72 7.79 26.70 12.80
C THR A 72 6.59 26.09 12.06
N ALA A 73 6.66 25.98 10.73
CA ALA A 73 5.59 25.39 9.93
C ALA A 73 5.44 23.88 10.18
N ALA A 74 6.55 23.15 10.28
CA ALA A 74 6.59 21.73 10.58
C ALA A 74 5.96 21.45 11.96
N LEU A 75 6.35 22.20 12.99
CA LEU A 75 5.77 22.10 14.33
C LEU A 75 4.28 22.45 14.35
N ALA A 76 3.87 23.52 13.66
CA ALA A 76 2.45 23.88 13.56
C ALA A 76 1.62 22.77 12.90
N SER A 77 2.19 22.10 11.89
CA SER A 77 1.54 20.98 11.20
C SER A 77 1.40 19.76 12.12
N LEU A 78 2.46 19.40 12.85
CA LEU A 78 2.41 18.34 13.86
C LEU A 78 1.38 18.65 14.97
N VAL A 79 1.30 19.91 15.42
CA VAL A 79 0.32 20.35 16.43
C VAL A 79 -1.12 20.22 15.93
N ARG A 80 -1.38 20.50 14.65
CA ARG A 80 -2.72 20.29 14.05
C ARG A 80 -3.13 18.82 14.08
N VAL A 81 -2.19 17.91 13.81
CA VAL A 81 -2.45 16.47 13.68
C VAL A 81 -2.53 15.76 15.03
N PHE A 82 -1.57 16.03 15.93
CA PHE A 82 -1.41 15.29 17.19
C PHE A 82 -1.93 16.04 18.43
N GLY A 83 -2.24 17.34 18.29
CA GLY A 83 -2.66 18.21 19.38
C GLY A 83 -1.49 18.82 20.17
N ALA A 84 -1.67 20.06 20.61
CA ALA A 84 -0.62 20.82 21.32
C ALA A 84 -0.23 20.20 22.67
N ASP A 85 -1.19 19.66 23.42
CA ASP A 85 -0.96 19.15 24.77
C ASP A 85 -0.20 17.81 24.79
N ALA A 86 -0.22 17.08 23.68
CA ALA A 86 0.36 15.74 23.56
C ALA A 86 1.76 15.74 22.90
N LEU A 87 2.19 16.89 22.39
CA LEU A 87 3.49 17.07 21.73
C LEU A 87 4.45 17.89 22.59
N ARG A 88 5.70 17.43 22.67
CA ARG A 88 6.78 18.16 23.33
C ARG A 88 7.93 18.36 22.37
N MET A 89 8.39 19.60 22.23
CA MET A 89 9.55 19.91 21.40
C MET A 89 10.84 19.71 22.21
N CYS A 90 11.76 18.89 21.69
CA CYS A 90 13.06 18.65 22.31
C CYS A 90 14.16 19.44 21.60
N GLU A 91 14.34 20.71 21.96
CA GLU A 91 15.45 21.53 21.44
C GLU A 91 16.81 20.89 21.73
N ALA A 92 16.93 20.26 22.90
CA ALA A 92 18.09 19.51 23.34
C ALA A 92 18.46 18.35 22.40
N CYS A 93 17.47 17.73 21.76
CA CYS A 93 17.62 16.62 20.82
C CYS A 93 17.97 17.12 19.40
N MET A 94 17.64 18.38 19.09
CA MET A 94 17.90 19.00 17.79
C MET A 94 19.32 19.57 17.69
N ALA A 95 19.95 19.87 18.82
CA ALA A 95 21.31 20.40 18.88
C ALA A 95 22.36 19.31 18.58
N ALA A 96 23.39 19.65 17.80
CA ALA A 96 24.59 18.83 17.69
C ALA A 96 25.28 18.77 19.06
N ARG A 97 25.67 17.57 19.51
CA ARG A 97 26.29 17.38 20.81
C ARG A 97 27.64 16.70 20.68
N VAL A 98 28.55 17.15 21.53
CA VAL A 98 29.84 16.53 21.78
C VAL A 98 29.76 15.96 23.19
N SER A 99 29.80 14.64 23.32
CA SER A 99 29.88 13.95 24.61
C SER A 99 31.30 13.44 24.82
N VAL A 100 31.75 13.48 26.07
CA VAL A 100 33.02 12.87 26.48
C VAL A 100 32.68 11.76 27.45
N GLU A 101 32.71 10.52 26.96
CA GLU A 101 32.56 9.32 27.78
C GLU A 101 33.88 8.53 27.73
N ASP A 102 34.36 8.10 28.90
CA ASP A 102 35.60 7.30 29.06
C ASP A 102 36.86 7.86 28.38
N GLY A 103 36.99 9.19 28.33
CA GLY A 103 38.14 9.86 27.72
C GLY A 103 38.12 9.88 26.18
N ARG A 104 37.00 9.48 25.56
CA ARG A 104 36.76 9.57 24.12
C ARG A 104 35.80 10.72 23.82
N LEU A 105 36.23 11.64 22.95
CA LEU A 105 35.38 12.67 22.38
C LEU A 105 34.54 12.05 21.26
N GLU A 106 33.23 11.96 21.47
CA GLU A 106 32.28 11.56 20.45
C GLU A 106 31.47 12.78 20.01
N GLU A 107 31.67 13.20 18.77
CA GLU A 107 30.85 14.21 18.12
C GLU A 107 29.74 13.49 17.36
N ASN A 108 28.53 13.50 17.91
CA ASN A 108 27.38 12.92 17.26
C ASN A 108 26.67 13.98 16.41
N THR A 109 27.06 14.04 15.13
CA THR A 109 26.45 14.92 14.12
C THR A 109 25.13 14.36 13.57
N SER A 110 24.89 13.06 13.75
CA SER A 110 23.73 12.34 13.20
C SER A 110 22.43 12.46 14.01
N GLY A 111 22.46 13.15 15.15
CA GLY A 111 21.33 13.26 16.07
C GLY A 111 21.34 12.17 17.15
N PRO A 112 20.56 12.35 18.23
CA PRO A 112 20.62 11.47 19.41
C PRO A 112 20.02 10.09 19.11
N ASP A 113 20.61 9.04 19.69
CA ASP A 113 20.03 7.70 19.69
C ASP A 113 18.76 7.65 20.55
N VAL A 114 17.91 6.64 20.36
CA VAL A 114 16.66 6.44 21.13
C VAL A 114 16.93 6.42 22.63
N ALA A 115 18.00 5.76 23.08
CA ALA A 115 18.37 5.72 24.50
C ALA A 115 18.73 7.12 25.03
N GLU A 116 19.39 7.94 24.22
CA GLU A 116 19.72 9.32 24.58
C GLU A 116 18.47 10.21 24.62
N ILE A 117 17.54 10.04 23.68
CA ILE A 117 16.26 10.76 23.67
C ILE A 117 15.48 10.46 24.95
N VAL A 118 15.40 9.19 25.36
CA VAL A 118 14.74 8.79 26.62
C VAL A 118 15.41 9.45 27.82
N ARG A 119 16.74 9.46 27.88
CA ARG A 119 17.49 10.11 28.96
C ARG A 119 17.26 11.63 29.00
N ILE A 120 17.22 12.29 27.83
CA ILE A 120 16.93 13.73 27.75
C ILE A 120 15.49 14.00 28.20
N ASP A 121 14.53 13.18 27.77
CA ASP A 121 13.13 13.27 28.19
C ASP A 121 13.00 13.14 29.72
N GLU A 122 13.63 12.13 30.31
CA GLU A 122 13.61 11.90 31.75
C GLU A 122 14.11 13.10 32.55
N ASN A 123 15.19 13.72 32.10
CA ASN A 123 15.81 14.87 32.78
C ASN A 123 15.02 16.17 32.59
N ALA A 124 14.33 16.34 31.46
CA ALA A 124 13.69 17.61 31.08
C ALA A 124 12.17 17.63 31.30
N ARG A 125 11.49 16.48 31.40
CA ARG A 125 10.01 16.41 31.44
C ARG A 125 9.36 16.92 32.71
N GLY A 126 10.11 17.02 33.81
CA GLY A 126 9.54 17.34 35.12
C GLY A 126 8.45 16.34 35.54
N SER A 127 7.21 16.83 35.73
CA SER A 127 6.05 16.01 36.11
C SER A 127 5.20 15.50 34.94
N ALA A 128 5.57 15.81 33.69
CA ALA A 128 4.83 15.36 32.52
C ALA A 128 4.98 13.82 32.31
N PRO A 129 3.98 13.15 31.70
CA PRO A 129 4.10 11.73 31.37
C PRO A 129 5.26 11.47 30.40
N PRO A 130 5.93 10.30 30.51
CA PRO A 130 7.05 9.93 29.63
C PRO A 130 6.58 9.86 28.17
N ALA A 131 7.40 10.35 27.24
CA ALA A 131 7.11 10.21 25.81
C ALA A 131 7.08 8.73 25.42
N LYS A 132 6.07 8.33 24.64
CA LYS A 132 5.99 6.99 24.06
C LYS A 132 6.73 6.91 22.73
N THR A 133 6.66 7.97 21.93
CA THR A 133 7.27 8.01 20.60
C THR A 133 8.12 9.26 20.39
N ALA A 134 9.11 9.15 19.52
CA ALA A 134 9.87 10.26 18.97
C ALA A 134 9.50 10.52 17.50
N ILE A 135 9.43 11.79 17.13
CA ILE A 135 9.03 12.27 15.81
C ILE A 135 10.18 13.05 15.16
N TRP A 136 10.58 12.61 13.96
CA TRP A 136 11.43 13.36 13.04
C TRP A 136 10.58 13.82 11.86
N LEU A 137 10.58 15.12 11.59
CA LEU A 137 9.93 15.70 10.43
C LEU A 137 10.95 16.57 9.69
N ASP A 138 11.64 15.96 8.74
CA ASP A 138 12.76 16.60 8.04
C ASP A 138 12.34 17.01 6.62
N GLU A 139 12.79 18.17 6.18
CA GLU A 139 12.58 18.60 4.79
C GLU A 139 13.50 17.78 3.88
N THR A 140 13.00 17.47 2.68
CA THR A 140 13.75 16.77 1.64
C THR A 140 13.69 17.57 0.35
N PRO A 141 14.51 17.24 -0.67
CA PRO A 141 14.46 17.95 -1.94
C PRO A 141 13.08 17.94 -2.63
N ASN A 142 12.27 16.92 -2.35
CA ASN A 142 10.98 16.70 -3.01
C ASN A 142 9.77 17.04 -2.10
N GLY A 143 9.98 17.42 -0.84
CA GLY A 143 8.90 17.64 0.12
C GLY A 143 9.34 17.42 1.57
N VAL A 144 8.65 16.57 2.33
CA VAL A 144 8.97 16.29 3.75
C VAL A 144 8.96 14.81 4.07
N ALA A 145 9.76 14.39 5.04
CA ALA A 145 9.84 13.02 5.53
C ALA A 145 9.43 12.96 7.00
N LEU A 146 8.40 12.18 7.30
CA LEU A 146 7.95 11.93 8.68
C LEU A 146 8.41 10.56 9.13
N ARG A 147 8.97 10.48 10.33
CA ARG A 147 9.28 9.22 11.01
C ARG A 147 8.81 9.28 12.45
N ILE A 148 8.10 8.25 12.87
CA ILE A 148 7.59 8.05 14.23
C ILE A 148 8.17 6.74 14.76
N VAL A 149 8.92 6.80 15.85
CA VAL A 149 9.59 5.65 16.46
C VAL A 149 9.13 5.48 17.90
N ASP A 150 8.76 4.26 18.29
CA ASP A 150 8.44 3.91 19.68
C ASP A 150 9.73 3.86 20.51
N LEU A 151 9.77 4.68 21.57
CA LEU A 151 10.94 4.83 22.44
C LEU A 151 11.17 3.60 23.34
N ARG A 152 10.19 2.71 23.49
CA ARG A 152 10.31 1.54 24.37
C ARG A 152 11.08 0.38 23.73
N ASN A 153 11.00 0.25 22.41
CA ASN A 153 11.54 -0.88 21.67
C ASN A 153 12.24 -0.48 20.36
N SER A 154 12.41 0.82 20.12
CA SER A 154 13.02 1.39 18.91
C SER A 154 12.33 0.96 17.61
N ARG A 155 11.06 0.53 17.67
CA ARG A 155 10.29 0.13 16.50
C ARG A 155 9.80 1.36 15.74
N ILE A 156 9.98 1.37 14.43
CA ILE A 156 9.35 2.36 13.55
C ILE A 156 7.84 2.08 13.54
N VAL A 157 7.06 3.02 14.08
CA VAL A 157 5.59 2.97 14.06
C VAL A 157 5.07 3.42 12.70
N HIS A 158 5.68 4.47 12.16
CA HIS A 158 5.31 5.04 10.87
C HIS A 158 6.51 5.75 10.25
N ALA A 159 6.68 5.61 8.94
CA ALA A 159 7.71 6.31 8.18
C ALA A 159 7.23 6.52 6.75
N GLU A 160 7.15 7.77 6.32
CA GLU A 160 6.60 8.13 5.01
C GLU A 160 7.25 9.41 4.48
N ASN A 161 7.38 9.49 3.15
CA ASN A 161 7.81 10.68 2.45
C ASN A 161 6.61 11.31 1.74
N PHE A 162 6.40 12.60 1.97
CA PHE A 162 5.32 13.37 1.39
C PHE A 162 5.89 14.33 0.37
N ASP A 163 5.42 14.19 -0.86
CA ASP A 163 5.66 15.11 -1.97
C ASP A 163 4.32 15.70 -2.43
N PRO A 164 4.28 16.93 -2.99
CA PRO A 164 3.02 17.55 -3.42
C PRO A 164 2.28 16.75 -4.49
N THR A 165 2.98 15.89 -5.22
CA THR A 165 2.43 15.04 -6.28
C THR A 165 2.11 13.61 -5.87
N LEU A 166 2.38 13.23 -4.60
CA LEU A 166 2.25 11.85 -4.09
C LEU A 166 2.99 10.78 -4.92
N TYR A 167 3.97 11.19 -5.73
CA TYR A 167 4.76 10.31 -6.57
C TYR A 167 5.64 9.38 -5.73
N GLU A 168 6.24 9.89 -4.66
CA GLU A 168 7.11 9.09 -3.78
C GLU A 168 6.29 8.11 -2.93
N LEU A 169 5.05 8.47 -2.58
CA LEU A 169 4.09 7.56 -1.98
C LEU A 169 3.75 6.40 -2.93
N SER A 170 3.35 6.71 -4.17
CA SER A 170 3.06 5.70 -5.20
C SER A 170 4.26 4.76 -5.44
N ARG A 171 5.47 5.31 -5.47
CA ARG A 171 6.71 4.55 -5.63
C ARG A 171 6.99 3.65 -4.42
N SER A 172 6.78 4.15 -3.21
CA SER A 172 6.99 3.40 -1.97
C SER A 172 6.01 2.23 -1.85
N ASP A 173 4.73 2.46 -2.13
CA ASP A 173 3.70 1.42 -2.14
C ASP A 173 3.99 0.33 -3.19
N ARG A 174 4.42 0.73 -4.40
CA ARG A 174 4.85 -0.20 -5.44
C ARG A 174 6.02 -1.06 -5.00
N ASN A 175 7.03 -0.47 -4.37
CA ASN A 175 8.18 -1.21 -3.86
C ASN A 175 7.79 -2.15 -2.73
N PHE A 176 6.93 -1.72 -1.79
CA PHE A 176 6.44 -2.56 -0.71
C PHE A 176 5.65 -3.75 -1.24
N THR A 177 4.77 -3.53 -2.20
CA THR A 177 4.03 -4.58 -2.92
C THR A 177 4.99 -5.55 -3.60
N LEU A 178 5.99 -5.06 -4.34
CA LEU A 178 6.98 -5.91 -4.99
C LEU A 178 7.79 -6.74 -3.99
N THR A 179 8.24 -6.15 -2.89
CA THR A 179 8.98 -6.87 -1.83
C THR A 179 8.10 -7.94 -1.19
N ARG A 180 6.82 -7.66 -0.96
CA ARG A 180 5.85 -8.65 -0.46
C ARG A 180 5.68 -9.80 -1.44
N GLU A 181 5.51 -9.52 -2.73
CA GLU A 181 5.40 -10.53 -3.79
C GLU A 181 6.67 -11.39 -3.90
N LEU A 182 7.86 -10.79 -3.86
CA LEU A 182 9.12 -11.52 -3.84
C LEU A 182 9.25 -12.40 -2.57
N GLY A 183 8.87 -11.87 -1.41
CA GLY A 183 8.83 -12.63 -0.16
C GLY A 183 7.88 -13.83 -0.23
N ARG A 184 6.72 -13.68 -0.88
CA ARG A 184 5.77 -14.78 -1.14
C ARG A 184 6.40 -15.85 -2.04
N ARG A 185 7.03 -15.45 -3.14
CA ARG A 185 7.75 -16.38 -4.04
C ARG A 185 8.88 -17.12 -3.33
N MET A 186 9.65 -16.44 -2.47
CA MET A 186 10.72 -17.08 -1.71
C MET A 186 10.21 -18.14 -0.71
N ARG A 187 9.00 -17.98 -0.17
CA ARG A 187 8.35 -18.99 0.67
C ARG A 187 7.71 -20.14 -0.12
N GLY A 188 7.71 -20.06 -1.45
CA GLY A 188 7.02 -21.02 -2.31
C GLY A 188 5.49 -20.84 -2.32
N ASP A 189 4.97 -19.71 -1.85
CA ASP A 189 3.54 -19.39 -1.95
C ASP A 189 3.19 -19.16 -3.44
N ALA A 190 2.29 -19.97 -4.00
CA ALA A 190 1.80 -19.76 -5.37
C ALA A 190 0.92 -18.50 -5.41
N ILE A 191 1.34 -17.49 -6.15
CA ILE A 191 0.59 -16.23 -6.32
C ILE A 191 -0.54 -16.42 -7.34
N THR A 192 -0.27 -17.21 -8.37
CA THR A 192 -1.20 -17.52 -9.45
C THR A 192 -1.64 -18.98 -9.31
N HIS A 193 -2.94 -19.19 -9.33
CA HIS A 193 -3.57 -20.50 -9.29
C HIS A 193 -4.32 -20.75 -10.59
N THR A 194 -4.18 -21.98 -11.10
CA THR A 194 -4.93 -22.46 -12.26
C THR A 194 -5.93 -23.50 -11.82
N PHE A 195 -7.22 -23.29 -12.06
CA PHE A 195 -8.27 -24.26 -11.79
C PHE A 195 -8.83 -24.80 -13.10
N PHE A 196 -8.91 -26.12 -13.23
CA PHE A 196 -9.62 -26.76 -14.32
C PHE A 196 -10.84 -27.50 -13.76
N ASP A 197 -12.01 -26.96 -14.05
CA ASP A 197 -13.28 -27.39 -13.52
C ASP A 197 -14.03 -28.20 -14.56
N VAL A 198 -14.58 -29.34 -14.13
CA VAL A 198 -15.34 -30.27 -14.97
C VAL A 198 -16.60 -30.66 -14.22
N ALA A 199 -17.73 -30.03 -14.52
CA ALA A 199 -19.06 -30.44 -14.08
C ALA A 199 -19.79 -31.16 -15.22
N VAL A 200 -20.38 -32.32 -14.91
CA VAL A 200 -20.91 -33.23 -15.95
C VAL A 200 -22.39 -33.58 -15.72
N TYR A 201 -22.95 -33.32 -14.53
CA TYR A 201 -24.34 -33.69 -14.21
C TYR A 201 -25.02 -32.72 -13.25
N PRO A 202 -26.30 -32.35 -13.45
CA PRO A 202 -27.10 -32.51 -14.67
C PRO A 202 -26.73 -31.53 -15.79
N GLY A 203 -26.06 -30.41 -15.48
CA GLY A 203 -25.50 -29.48 -16.45
C GLY A 203 -24.02 -29.76 -16.74
N GLN A 204 -23.61 -29.59 -18.00
CA GLN A 204 -22.19 -29.62 -18.40
C GLN A 204 -21.60 -28.22 -18.31
N HIS A 205 -20.44 -28.11 -17.66
CA HIS A 205 -19.65 -26.88 -17.58
C HIS A 205 -18.20 -27.26 -17.41
N PHE A 206 -17.37 -26.70 -18.29
CA PHE A 206 -15.94 -26.86 -18.24
C PHE A 206 -15.33 -25.49 -18.15
N SER A 207 -14.53 -25.20 -17.13
CA SER A 207 -13.85 -23.92 -17.03
C SER A 207 -12.36 -24.08 -16.75
N LEU A 208 -11.58 -23.15 -17.30
CA LEU A 208 -10.19 -22.96 -16.97
C LEU A 208 -10.03 -21.56 -16.39
N ASP A 209 -9.70 -21.49 -15.11
CA ASP A 209 -9.58 -20.24 -14.38
C ASP A 209 -8.12 -19.96 -14.06
N PHE A 210 -7.69 -18.73 -14.34
CA PHE A 210 -6.39 -18.19 -13.96
C PHE A 210 -6.64 -17.08 -12.95
N VAL A 211 -6.34 -17.34 -11.68
CA VAL A 211 -6.64 -16.39 -10.60
C VAL A 211 -5.41 -16.07 -9.79
N GLU A 212 -5.32 -14.81 -9.39
CA GLU A 212 -4.26 -14.30 -8.53
C GLU A 212 -4.78 -14.08 -7.12
N GLN A 213 -3.93 -14.39 -6.16
CA GLN A 213 -4.23 -14.29 -4.74
C GLN A 213 -3.82 -12.94 -4.18
N TRP A 214 -4.73 -12.25 -3.49
CA TRP A 214 -4.50 -10.92 -2.92
C TRP A 214 -4.95 -10.80 -1.46
N GLY A 215 -4.44 -9.74 -0.80
CA GLY A 215 -4.65 -9.46 0.62
C GLY A 215 -3.65 -10.16 1.55
N ASP A 216 -3.67 -9.79 2.82
CA ASP A 216 -2.68 -10.27 3.80
C ASP A 216 -2.82 -11.76 4.14
N GLY A 217 -4.04 -12.30 4.03
CA GLY A 217 -4.37 -13.64 4.49
C GLY A 217 -4.38 -14.72 3.40
N ASN A 218 -4.06 -14.40 2.14
CA ASN A 218 -4.11 -15.37 1.05
C ASN A 218 -5.51 -16.02 0.84
N GLN A 219 -6.58 -15.32 1.23
CA GLN A 219 -7.94 -15.87 1.24
C GLN A 219 -8.77 -15.47 0.02
N ASN A 220 -8.37 -14.44 -0.71
CA ASN A 220 -9.12 -13.92 -1.84
C ASN A 220 -8.35 -14.18 -3.13
N LEU A 221 -9.06 -14.70 -4.13
CA LEU A 221 -8.55 -15.05 -5.44
C LEU A 221 -9.40 -14.31 -6.48
N SER A 222 -8.78 -13.65 -7.43
CA SER A 222 -9.48 -13.00 -8.54
C SER A 222 -8.72 -13.16 -9.84
N GLY A 223 -9.41 -13.29 -10.95
CA GLY A 223 -8.77 -13.31 -12.25
C GLY A 223 -9.71 -13.63 -13.39
N LEU A 224 -9.21 -14.38 -14.37
CA LEU A 224 -9.88 -14.67 -15.61
C LEU A 224 -10.41 -16.10 -15.64
N THR A 225 -11.55 -16.30 -16.28
CA THR A 225 -12.11 -17.63 -16.54
C THR A 225 -12.38 -17.81 -18.02
N LEU A 226 -12.07 -18.99 -18.52
CA LEU A 226 -12.42 -19.46 -19.86
C LEU A 226 -13.42 -20.61 -19.69
N SER A 227 -14.66 -20.43 -20.14
CA SER A 227 -15.70 -21.46 -20.08
C SER A 227 -15.92 -22.10 -21.45
N LEU A 228 -16.11 -23.42 -21.43
CA LEU A 228 -16.56 -24.25 -22.54
C LEU A 228 -17.91 -24.86 -22.11
N PHE A 229 -18.92 -24.73 -22.98
CA PHE A 229 -20.30 -25.24 -22.83
C PHE A 229 -21.33 -24.44 -22.01
N ASP A 230 -20.95 -23.59 -21.06
CA ASP A 230 -21.88 -22.64 -20.41
C ASP A 230 -21.20 -21.29 -20.17
N PRO A 231 -21.17 -20.38 -21.18
CA PRO A 231 -21.61 -20.53 -22.58
C PRO A 231 -20.65 -21.38 -23.43
N VAL A 232 -21.05 -21.75 -24.66
CA VAL A 232 -20.30 -22.66 -25.57
C VAL A 232 -18.84 -22.24 -25.77
N LEU A 233 -18.54 -20.95 -25.69
CA LEU A 233 -17.20 -20.42 -25.53
C LEU A 233 -17.31 -19.05 -24.87
N GLY A 234 -16.76 -18.89 -23.68
CA GLY A 234 -16.88 -17.65 -22.92
C GLY A 234 -15.61 -17.23 -22.21
N VAL A 235 -15.43 -15.93 -22.09
CA VAL A 235 -14.35 -15.30 -21.32
C VAL A 235 -14.97 -14.43 -20.25
N GLY A 236 -14.43 -14.49 -19.05
CA GLY A 236 -15.05 -13.85 -17.90
C GLY A 236 -14.07 -13.47 -16.81
N ALA A 237 -14.64 -12.83 -15.79
CA ALA A 237 -13.97 -12.60 -14.52
C ALA A 237 -14.39 -13.68 -13.51
N ALA A 238 -13.44 -14.11 -12.68
CA ALA A 238 -13.67 -15.04 -11.60
C ALA A 238 -13.22 -14.43 -10.27
N TYR A 239 -14.01 -14.67 -9.21
CA TYR A 239 -13.66 -14.30 -7.85
C TYR A 239 -13.96 -15.46 -6.90
N TYR A 240 -12.99 -15.85 -6.09
CA TYR A 240 -13.14 -16.91 -5.09
C TYR A 240 -12.61 -16.45 -3.73
N ARG A 241 -13.27 -16.92 -2.68
CA ARG A 241 -12.83 -16.80 -1.31
C ARG A 241 -12.57 -18.17 -0.72
N VAL A 242 -11.36 -18.38 -0.22
CA VAL A 242 -10.96 -19.55 0.57
C VAL A 242 -11.48 -19.35 1.99
N VAL A 243 -12.10 -20.38 2.57
CA VAL A 243 -12.57 -20.39 3.96
C VAL A 243 -11.70 -21.36 4.77
N PRO A 244 -10.61 -20.89 5.42
CA PRO A 244 -9.66 -21.78 6.10
C PRO A 244 -10.29 -22.60 7.22
N ARG A 245 -11.29 -22.03 7.92
CA ARG A 245 -12.01 -22.69 9.02
C ARG A 245 -12.92 -23.85 8.55
N ALA A 246 -13.19 -23.95 7.26
CA ALA A 246 -14.04 -24.96 6.67
C ALA A 246 -13.25 -25.80 5.68
N LEU A 247 -12.17 -26.44 6.14
CA LEU A 247 -11.33 -27.35 5.32
C LEU A 247 -10.81 -26.72 4.01
N ASN A 248 -10.51 -25.41 4.03
CA ASN A 248 -10.10 -24.65 2.84
C ASN A 248 -11.10 -24.73 1.67
N ILE A 249 -12.40 -24.86 1.95
CA ILE A 249 -13.44 -24.76 0.92
C ILE A 249 -13.33 -23.40 0.24
N MET A 250 -13.38 -23.41 -1.09
CA MET A 250 -13.42 -22.19 -1.89
C MET A 250 -14.85 -21.94 -2.34
N VAL A 251 -15.33 -20.72 -2.13
CA VAL A 251 -16.65 -20.28 -2.57
C VAL A 251 -16.49 -19.01 -3.39
N GLY A 252 -17.16 -18.93 -4.53
CA GLY A 252 -17.10 -17.74 -5.35
C GLY A 252 -18.05 -17.74 -6.52
N ALA A 253 -17.76 -16.85 -7.45
CA ALA A 253 -18.57 -16.65 -8.63
C ALA A 253 -17.70 -16.31 -9.84
N GLN A 254 -18.19 -16.73 -11.00
CA GLN A 254 -17.71 -16.37 -12.32
C GLN A 254 -18.77 -15.54 -13.02
N VAL A 255 -18.34 -14.55 -13.80
CA VAL A 255 -19.21 -13.81 -14.71
C VAL A 255 -18.61 -13.96 -16.09
N VAL A 256 -19.31 -14.71 -16.96
CA VAL A 256 -18.79 -15.15 -18.24
C VAL A 256 -19.58 -14.52 -19.38
N LEU A 257 -18.87 -13.91 -20.32
CA LEU A 257 -19.43 -13.36 -21.54
C LEU A 257 -19.27 -14.36 -22.69
N SER A 258 -20.34 -14.59 -23.46
CA SER A 258 -20.28 -15.45 -24.66
C SER A 258 -19.55 -14.73 -25.80
N VAL A 259 -18.40 -15.28 -26.24
CA VAL A 259 -17.58 -14.67 -27.31
C VAL A 259 -18.25 -14.73 -28.69
N PRO A 260 -18.81 -15.87 -29.14
CA PRO A 260 -19.47 -15.93 -30.45
C PRO A 260 -20.67 -14.98 -30.54
N THR A 261 -21.48 -14.91 -29.48
CA THR A 261 -22.66 -14.03 -29.42
C THR A 261 -22.25 -12.56 -29.43
N ALA A 262 -21.20 -12.19 -28.69
CA ALA A 262 -20.66 -10.82 -28.69
C ALA A 262 -20.11 -10.42 -30.07
N LEU A 263 -19.43 -11.34 -30.77
CA LEU A 263 -18.89 -11.07 -32.12
C LEU A 263 -20.01 -10.87 -33.15
N VAL A 264 -21.04 -11.72 -33.14
CA VAL A 264 -22.17 -11.61 -34.07
C VAL A 264 -22.94 -10.31 -33.82
N SER A 265 -23.24 -9.98 -32.56
CA SER A 265 -23.93 -8.74 -32.19
C SER A 265 -23.16 -7.49 -32.62
N ALA A 266 -21.82 -7.49 -32.51
CA ALA A 266 -20.99 -6.37 -32.94
C ALA A 266 -20.97 -6.18 -34.47
N ILE A 267 -21.19 -7.24 -35.25
CA ILE A 267 -21.18 -7.19 -36.73
C ILE A 267 -22.57 -6.83 -37.28
N THR A 268 -23.65 -7.31 -36.67
CA THR A 268 -25.01 -7.17 -37.22
C THR A 268 -25.75 -5.90 -36.79
N ASN A 269 -25.27 -5.16 -35.78
CA ASN A 269 -25.89 -3.90 -35.31
C ASN A 269 -27.39 -4.02 -34.94
N GLU A 270 -27.86 -5.24 -34.66
CA GLU A 270 -29.23 -5.48 -34.24
C GLU A 270 -29.36 -5.35 -32.71
N ASN A 271 -30.11 -4.35 -32.26
CA ASN A 271 -30.59 -4.23 -30.88
C ASN A 271 -31.69 -5.29 -30.63
N GLN A 272 -31.30 -6.56 -30.47
CA GLN A 272 -32.24 -7.59 -30.00
C GLN A 272 -32.38 -7.52 -28.47
N GLN A 273 -33.61 -7.39 -28.00
CA GLN A 273 -33.97 -7.26 -26.58
C GLN A 273 -33.84 -8.60 -25.84
N LEU A 274 -33.00 -8.57 -24.79
CA LEU A 274 -33.23 -9.09 -23.43
C LEU A 274 -34.06 -10.38 -23.30
N ILE A 275 -33.52 -11.56 -23.68
CA ILE A 275 -33.39 -12.82 -22.87
C ILE A 275 -32.56 -13.82 -23.74
N ASP A 276 -31.24 -13.64 -23.88
CA ASP A 276 -30.33 -14.66 -24.44
C ASP A 276 -28.88 -14.40 -23.91
N PRO A 277 -27.98 -15.39 -23.82
CA PRO A 277 -27.05 -15.63 -22.72
C PRO A 277 -25.74 -14.85 -22.93
N LEU A 278 -25.83 -13.54 -23.10
CA LEU A 278 -24.65 -12.71 -23.34
C LEU A 278 -23.74 -12.74 -22.10
N VAL A 279 -24.32 -12.66 -20.91
CA VAL A 279 -23.63 -12.72 -19.61
C VAL A 279 -24.25 -13.85 -18.80
N THR A 280 -23.42 -14.80 -18.39
CA THR A 280 -23.81 -15.89 -17.49
C THR A 280 -23.05 -15.73 -16.18
N ALA A 281 -23.76 -15.66 -15.06
CA ALA A 281 -23.12 -15.75 -13.75
C ALA A 281 -23.17 -17.20 -13.25
N VAL A 282 -22.03 -17.73 -12.83
CA VAL A 282 -21.88 -19.09 -12.31
C VAL A 282 -21.37 -19.01 -10.88
N GLY A 283 -22.19 -19.40 -9.91
CA GLY A 283 -21.75 -19.64 -8.54
C GLY A 283 -20.98 -20.95 -8.48
N VAL A 284 -19.82 -20.95 -7.81
CA VAL A 284 -18.91 -22.10 -7.74
C VAL A 284 -18.49 -22.35 -6.30
N VAL A 285 -18.58 -23.60 -5.87
CA VAL A 285 -18.05 -24.11 -4.61
C VAL A 285 -17.10 -25.26 -4.90
N ARG A 286 -15.87 -25.17 -4.42
CA ARG A 286 -14.85 -26.22 -4.52
C ARG A 286 -14.49 -26.74 -3.14
N ILE A 287 -14.62 -28.04 -2.96
CA ILE A 287 -14.31 -28.74 -1.72
C ILE A 287 -13.06 -29.57 -1.96
N PRO A 288 -11.88 -29.17 -1.48
CA PRO A 288 -10.65 -29.93 -1.71
C PRO A 288 -10.72 -31.31 -1.06
N ILE A 289 -10.24 -32.34 -1.76
CA ILE A 289 -10.15 -33.71 -1.26
C ILE A 289 -8.80 -33.86 -0.58
N ALA A 290 -8.81 -33.76 0.76
CA ALA A 290 -7.63 -33.87 1.61
C ALA A 290 -6.48 -32.96 1.14
N THR A 291 -5.26 -33.48 0.99
CA THR A 291 -4.07 -32.75 0.53
C THR A 291 -3.82 -32.92 -0.97
N SER A 292 -4.82 -33.36 -1.74
CA SER A 292 -4.66 -33.59 -3.17
C SER A 292 -4.96 -32.34 -4.00
N ASN A 293 -4.55 -32.36 -5.27
CA ASN A 293 -4.90 -31.34 -6.25
C ASN A 293 -6.30 -31.53 -6.85
N TYR A 294 -7.14 -32.35 -6.22
CA TYR A 294 -8.50 -32.64 -6.68
C TYR A 294 -9.50 -32.11 -5.66
N GLY A 295 -10.60 -31.58 -6.14
CA GLY A 295 -11.73 -31.12 -5.34
C GLY A 295 -13.06 -31.56 -5.94
N ILE A 296 -14.08 -31.63 -5.10
CA ILE A 296 -15.47 -31.75 -5.55
C ILE A 296 -15.92 -30.34 -5.95
N LEU A 297 -16.48 -30.23 -7.15
CA LEU A 297 -17.04 -29.00 -7.70
C LEU A 297 -18.56 -29.04 -7.59
N LEU A 298 -19.15 -27.97 -7.07
CA LEU A 298 -20.58 -27.70 -7.13
C LEU A 298 -20.76 -26.34 -7.82
N MET A 299 -21.67 -26.26 -8.78
CA MET A 299 -21.96 -25.02 -9.49
C MET A 299 -23.45 -24.79 -9.70
N ALA A 300 -23.81 -23.51 -9.81
CA ALA A 300 -25.15 -23.08 -10.20
C ALA A 300 -25.04 -21.84 -11.09
N SER A 301 -25.59 -21.89 -12.31
CA SER A 301 -25.59 -20.78 -13.25
C SER A 301 -26.94 -20.08 -13.34
N THR A 302 -26.92 -18.79 -13.68
CA THR A 302 -28.13 -17.99 -13.94
C THR A 302 -28.96 -18.50 -15.11
N ASN A 303 -28.37 -19.35 -15.97
CA ASN A 303 -29.08 -20.07 -17.03
C ASN A 303 -29.86 -21.29 -16.51
N GLY A 304 -29.97 -21.43 -15.18
CA GLY A 304 -30.67 -22.54 -14.52
C GLY A 304 -29.91 -23.85 -14.51
N ARG A 305 -28.61 -23.86 -14.86
CA ARG A 305 -27.80 -25.08 -14.85
C ARG A 305 -27.19 -25.29 -13.49
N ILE A 306 -27.42 -26.47 -12.92
CA ILE A 306 -26.73 -26.93 -11.71
C ILE A 306 -25.80 -28.05 -12.15
N GLY A 307 -24.60 -28.07 -11.60
CA GLY A 307 -23.57 -29.03 -11.97
C GLY A 307 -22.82 -29.53 -10.75
N VAL A 308 -22.54 -30.82 -10.74
CA VAL A 308 -21.61 -31.46 -9.81
C VAL A 308 -20.49 -32.11 -10.63
N GLY A 309 -19.27 -32.02 -10.13
CA GLY A 309 -18.14 -32.67 -10.77
C GLY A 309 -16.84 -32.53 -10.01
N LEU A 310 -15.74 -32.41 -10.75
CA LEU A 310 -14.39 -32.38 -10.22
C LEU A 310 -13.70 -31.06 -10.59
N SER A 311 -12.93 -30.53 -9.64
CA SER A 311 -12.03 -29.42 -9.85
C SER A 311 -10.60 -29.90 -9.69
N LEU A 312 -9.78 -29.64 -10.70
CA LEU A 312 -8.34 -29.84 -10.68
C LEU A 312 -7.67 -28.53 -10.30
N MET A 313 -6.99 -28.50 -9.16
CA MET A 313 -6.33 -27.32 -8.62
C MET A 313 -4.84 -27.32 -8.99
N ASN A 314 -4.31 -26.14 -9.33
CA ASN A 314 -2.91 -25.94 -9.70
C ASN A 314 -2.45 -26.80 -10.89
N VAL A 315 -3.26 -26.85 -11.95
CA VAL A 315 -2.88 -27.59 -13.16
C VAL A 315 -1.77 -26.83 -13.90
N SER A 316 -0.59 -27.46 -14.01
CA SER A 316 0.46 -27.02 -14.93
C SER A 316 0.06 -27.43 -16.35
N LEU A 317 -0.77 -26.61 -17.00
CA LEU A 317 -1.16 -26.79 -18.40
C LEU A 317 -0.32 -25.93 -19.36
N LEU A 318 0.49 -25.01 -18.85
CA LEU A 318 1.46 -24.29 -19.66
C LEU A 318 2.72 -25.15 -19.79
N PRO A 319 3.19 -25.46 -21.02
CA PRO A 319 4.53 -25.98 -21.17
C PRO A 319 5.46 -24.95 -20.53
N VAL A 320 6.39 -25.43 -19.71
CA VAL A 320 7.48 -24.65 -19.16
C VAL A 320 8.13 -23.88 -20.31
N ILE A 321 7.78 -22.60 -20.47
CA ILE A 321 8.57 -21.71 -21.28
C ILE A 321 9.77 -21.39 -20.39
N PRO A 322 10.99 -21.78 -20.78
CA PRO A 322 12.20 -21.59 -19.98
C PRO A 322 12.46 -20.12 -19.67
#